data_AF-A0A093JBB6-F1
#
_entry.id   AF-A0A093JBB6-F1
#
_cell.length_a   1.000
_cell.length_b   1.000
_cell.length_c   1.000
_cell.angle_alpha   90.00
_cell.angle_beta   90.00
_cell.angle_gamma   90.00
#
_symmetry.space_group_name_H-M   'P 1'
#
loop_
_entity.id
_entity.type
_entity.pdbx_description
1 polymer ?
#
loop_
_entity_poly.entity_id
_entity_poly.type
_entity_poly.pdbx_seq_one_letter_code
_entity_poly.pdbx_strand_id
1 'polypeptide(L)'
;NGKVRYLPYYLPCPEIFSMKLQYREEKPIQLFPQLFYPQPRALAPKRQDVLTLTPWLAPIIWDGTFNSEVLDRAYTPLNLTVGVTAFAIGKYTRFVGRFLESAEKHFMKGYRVNYYIFTDNPETIPNVQLQPGRSLVVVPIEKYHSWQEISMRRMENINKHIAETSHQEVDYLFCLDIDMVFHNPWGAETLGDMVAAIHPGYFNVPRSQFPYERRSSSAAYIPEEEGDFYYGGAVFGGLVKKVYEFTKTCHMTILADKANGIMAAWQEESHLNRHFLSHKPSKVLSPEYLWDDRKSKPPEIHLIRFSTVDKNYKEIRD
;
A
#
# COMPACT_ATOMS: atom_id res chain seq x y z
N ASN A 1 7.61 -23.72 33.59
CA ASN A 1 7.82 -22.28 33.89
C ASN A 1 8.13 -21.49 32.63
N GLY A 2 7.11 -21.24 31.80
CA GLY A 2 7.25 -20.36 30.63
C GLY A 2 7.21 -18.91 31.09
N LYS A 3 8.32 -18.18 30.97
CA LYS A 3 8.36 -16.74 31.20
C LYS A 3 7.48 -16.05 30.16
N VAL A 4 6.29 -15.63 30.56
CA VAL A 4 5.49 -14.63 29.84
C VAL A 4 6.31 -13.34 29.81
N ARG A 5 6.85 -12.99 28.64
CA ARG A 5 7.47 -11.67 28.44
C ARG A 5 6.34 -10.66 28.29
N TYR A 6 6.06 -9.91 29.35
CA TYR A 6 5.20 -8.74 29.28
C TYR A 6 5.86 -7.71 28.33
N LEU A 7 5.23 -7.46 27.19
CA LEU A 7 5.56 -6.31 26.35
C LEU A 7 5.13 -5.05 27.11
N PRO A 8 5.97 -4.01 27.22
CA PRO A 8 5.60 -2.78 27.91
C PRO A 8 4.34 -2.18 27.26
N TYR A 9 3.36 -1.86 28.11
CA TYR A 9 2.11 -1.19 27.74
C TYR A 9 2.43 0.10 26.98
N TYR A 10 2.00 0.18 25.73
CA TYR A 10 1.99 1.43 24.98
C TYR A 10 0.60 2.03 25.19
N LEU A 11 0.52 3.15 25.92
CA LEU A 11 -0.71 3.94 25.97
C LEU A 11 -0.90 4.61 24.60
N PRO A 12 -2.11 4.61 24.02
CA PRO A 12 -2.36 5.31 22.77
C PRO A 12 -2.00 6.78 22.94
N CYS A 13 -1.28 7.37 22.00
CA CYS A 13 -1.05 8.82 21.96
C CYS A 13 -2.38 9.50 21.55
N PRO A 14 -3.21 10.02 22.48
CA PRO A 14 -4.61 10.34 22.18
C PRO A 14 -4.75 11.59 21.29
N GLU A 15 -3.73 12.44 21.32
CA GLU A 15 -3.71 13.76 20.68
C GLU A 15 -3.65 13.63 19.15
N ILE A 16 -2.86 12.69 18.63
CA ILE A 16 -2.67 12.48 17.18
C ILE A 16 -3.94 11.88 16.53
N PHE A 17 -4.70 11.08 17.28
CA PHE A 17 -5.88 10.39 16.75
C PHE A 17 -7.17 11.24 16.80
N SER A 18 -7.12 12.42 17.40
CA SER A 18 -8.29 13.31 17.55
C SER A 18 -8.23 14.56 16.66
N MET A 19 -7.22 14.65 15.80
CA MET A 19 -7.01 15.84 14.96
C MET A 19 -8.01 15.89 13.80
N LYS A 20 -8.76 17.00 13.71
CA LYS A 20 -9.47 17.37 12.49
C LYS A 20 -8.48 18.05 11.55
N LEU A 21 -7.96 17.29 10.59
CA LEU A 21 -7.01 17.81 9.61
C LEU A 21 -7.73 18.61 8.51
N GLN A 22 -7.10 19.69 8.06
CA GLN A 22 -7.53 20.44 6.88
C GLN A 22 -6.77 19.92 5.67
N TYR A 23 -7.46 19.18 4.81
CA TYR A 23 -6.86 18.59 3.62
C TYR A 23 -6.87 19.57 2.44
N ARG A 24 -5.97 19.33 1.48
CA ARG A 24 -6.06 19.98 0.17
C ARG A 24 -7.42 19.68 -0.46
N GLU A 25 -7.98 20.68 -1.16
CA GLU A 25 -9.27 20.51 -1.84
C GLU A 25 -9.20 19.36 -2.85
N GLU A 26 -10.22 18.50 -2.83
CA GLU A 26 -10.36 17.46 -3.84
C GLU A 26 -10.52 18.13 -5.21
N LYS A 27 -9.75 17.64 -6.18
CA LYS A 27 -9.75 18.17 -7.55
C LYS A 27 -10.50 17.18 -8.45
N PRO A 28 -11.82 17.34 -8.65
CA PRO A 28 -12.55 16.43 -9.52
C PRO A 28 -12.14 16.63 -10.98
N ILE A 29 -12.19 15.55 -11.77
CA ILE A 29 -12.11 15.65 -13.22
C ILE A 29 -13.35 16.41 -13.71
N GLN A 30 -13.17 17.63 -14.19
CA GLN A 30 -14.30 18.46 -14.64
C GLN A 30 -14.71 18.14 -16.09
N LEU A 31 -13.72 17.96 -16.98
CA LEU A 31 -13.92 17.73 -18.40
C LEU A 31 -12.84 16.78 -18.93
N PHE A 32 -13.23 15.77 -19.69
CA PHE A 32 -12.28 14.98 -20.48
C PHE A 32 -11.92 15.74 -21.75
N PRO A 33 -10.63 15.89 -22.09
CA PRO A 33 -10.24 16.53 -23.33
C PRO A 33 -10.61 15.66 -24.53
N GLN A 34 -10.77 16.29 -25.70
CA GLN A 34 -11.02 15.56 -26.93
C GLN A 34 -9.83 14.62 -27.25
N LEU A 35 -10.16 13.34 -27.44
CA LEU A 35 -9.21 12.24 -27.54
C LEU A 35 -9.65 11.31 -28.67
N PHE A 36 -8.70 10.89 -29.51
CA PHE A 36 -8.92 9.85 -30.51
C PHE A 36 -8.33 8.55 -29.97
N TYR A 37 -9.19 7.60 -29.61
CA TYR A 37 -8.79 6.29 -29.08
C TYR A 37 -9.74 5.20 -29.60
N PRO A 38 -9.32 3.92 -29.58
CA PRO A 38 -10.17 2.82 -30.03
C PRO A 38 -11.50 2.78 -29.28
N GLN A 39 -12.62 2.70 -30.01
CA GLN A 39 -13.96 2.68 -29.44
C GLN A 39 -14.11 1.50 -28.45
N PRO A 40 -14.56 1.75 -27.20
CA PRO A 40 -14.95 0.68 -26.29
C PRO A 40 -16.10 -0.14 -26.87
N ARG A 41 -15.97 -1.47 -26.86
CA ARG A 41 -16.99 -2.39 -27.38
C ARG A 41 -17.70 -3.10 -26.22
N ALA A 42 -18.95 -2.73 -25.97
CA ALA A 42 -19.74 -3.27 -24.84
C ALA A 42 -19.88 -4.79 -24.82
N LEU A 43 -19.88 -5.44 -25.99
CA LEU A 43 -20.02 -6.90 -26.14
C LEU A 43 -18.67 -7.62 -26.39
N ALA A 44 -17.54 -6.94 -26.22
CA ALA A 44 -16.22 -7.52 -26.42
C ALA A 44 -15.29 -7.17 -25.24
N PRO A 45 -15.41 -7.89 -24.10
CA PRO A 45 -14.56 -7.64 -22.94
C PRO A 45 -13.09 -7.88 -23.28
N LYS A 46 -12.21 -7.03 -22.75
CA LYS A 46 -10.76 -7.09 -22.97
C LYS A 46 -10.09 -8.24 -22.21
N ARG A 47 -10.66 -8.63 -21.07
CA ARG A 47 -10.23 -9.72 -20.22
C ARG A 47 -11.41 -10.67 -20.01
N GLN A 48 -11.19 -11.96 -20.26
CA GLN A 48 -12.18 -13.03 -20.08
C GLN A 48 -11.69 -14.13 -19.13
N ASP A 49 -10.42 -14.05 -18.77
CA ASP A 49 -9.64 -14.97 -17.96
C ASP A 49 -9.59 -14.58 -16.47
N VAL A 50 -9.97 -13.34 -16.13
CA VAL A 50 -9.92 -12.79 -14.77
C VAL A 50 -11.16 -11.97 -14.43
N LEU A 51 -11.43 -11.84 -13.13
CA LEU A 51 -12.42 -10.91 -12.60
C LEU A 51 -11.90 -9.46 -12.71
N THR A 52 -12.67 -8.58 -13.34
CA THR A 52 -12.29 -7.17 -13.54
C THR A 52 -13.12 -6.18 -12.70
N LEU A 53 -14.16 -6.64 -12.03
CA LEU A 53 -15.05 -5.83 -11.20
C LEU A 53 -15.45 -6.64 -9.96
N THR A 54 -15.33 -6.05 -8.78
CA THR A 54 -15.76 -6.69 -7.54
C THR A 54 -17.29 -6.71 -7.42
N PRO A 55 -17.86 -7.56 -6.53
CA PRO A 55 -19.29 -7.55 -6.25
C PRO A 55 -19.84 -6.21 -5.70
N TRP A 56 -18.97 -5.33 -5.19
CA TRP A 56 -19.33 -3.98 -4.73
C TRP A 56 -18.98 -2.88 -5.75
N LEU A 57 -18.76 -3.25 -7.02
CA LEU A 57 -18.52 -2.35 -8.15
C LEU A 57 -17.19 -1.58 -8.13
N ALA A 58 -16.19 -2.04 -7.37
CA ALA A 58 -14.84 -1.52 -7.49
C ALA A 58 -14.10 -2.20 -8.66
N PRO A 59 -13.38 -1.46 -9.53
CA PRO A 59 -12.57 -2.07 -10.57
C PRO A 59 -11.40 -2.84 -9.98
N ILE A 60 -11.10 -4.00 -10.56
CA ILE A 60 -9.85 -4.73 -10.36
C ILE A 60 -8.92 -4.36 -11.52
N ILE A 61 -7.81 -3.69 -11.21
CA ILE A 61 -6.90 -3.12 -12.20
C ILE A 61 -5.97 -4.21 -12.71
N TRP A 62 -6.19 -4.61 -13.97
CA TRP A 62 -5.34 -5.51 -14.72
C TRP A 62 -4.86 -4.84 -15.99
N ASP A 63 -3.74 -5.31 -16.54
CA ASP A 63 -3.34 -4.92 -17.87
C ASP A 63 -4.46 -5.23 -18.88
N GLY A 64 -4.75 -4.24 -19.74
CA GLY A 64 -5.84 -4.29 -20.71
C GLY A 64 -7.21 -3.81 -20.21
N THR A 65 -7.40 -3.52 -18.91
CA THR A 65 -8.69 -3.02 -18.39
C THR A 65 -8.83 -1.50 -18.39
N PHE A 66 -7.77 -0.77 -18.73
CA PHE A 66 -7.74 0.68 -18.75
C PHE A 66 -6.99 1.22 -19.98
N ASN A 67 -7.20 2.50 -20.28
CA ASN A 67 -6.42 3.23 -21.29
C ASN A 67 -5.64 4.34 -20.57
N SER A 68 -4.31 4.20 -20.51
CA SER A 68 -3.44 5.13 -19.79
C SER A 68 -3.49 6.54 -20.38
N GLU A 69 -3.57 6.70 -21.69
CA GLU A 69 -3.62 8.03 -22.32
C GLU A 69 -4.90 8.79 -21.93
N VAL A 70 -6.05 8.10 -21.91
CA VAL A 70 -7.32 8.71 -21.48
C VAL A 70 -7.24 9.16 -20.02
N LEU A 71 -6.66 8.33 -19.14
CA LEU A 71 -6.48 8.66 -17.74
C LEU A 71 -5.50 9.81 -17.54
N ASP A 72 -4.33 9.78 -18.20
CA ASP A 72 -3.32 10.81 -18.07
C ASP A 72 -3.83 12.17 -18.53
N ARG A 73 -4.58 12.20 -19.63
CA ARG A 73 -5.22 13.43 -20.10
C ARG A 73 -6.30 13.97 -19.15
N ALA A 74 -6.94 13.11 -18.37
CA ALA A 74 -7.93 13.52 -17.39
C ALA A 74 -7.27 14.02 -16.08
N TYR A 75 -6.19 13.38 -15.65
CA TYR A 75 -5.56 13.64 -14.35
C TYR A 75 -4.43 14.68 -14.39
N THR A 76 -3.69 14.79 -15.50
CA THR A 76 -2.56 15.73 -15.62
C THR A 76 -2.99 17.20 -15.40
N PRO A 77 -4.12 17.69 -15.95
CA PRO A 77 -4.58 19.07 -15.71
C PRO A 77 -4.89 19.37 -14.24
N LEU A 78 -5.19 18.36 -13.42
CA LEU A 78 -5.47 18.52 -12.00
C LEU A 78 -4.21 18.83 -11.18
N ASN A 79 -3.02 18.63 -11.78
CA ASN A 79 -1.73 18.90 -11.14
C ASN A 79 -1.64 18.25 -9.74
N LEU A 80 -1.94 16.95 -9.71
CA LEU A 80 -1.92 16.14 -8.50
C LEU A 80 -0.48 15.86 -8.05
N THR A 81 -0.27 15.83 -6.74
CA THR A 81 0.95 15.35 -6.10
C THR A 81 0.65 14.01 -5.43
N VAL A 82 1.41 12.97 -5.77
CA VAL A 82 1.28 11.63 -5.18
C VAL A 82 2.42 11.40 -4.19
N GLY A 83 2.07 11.10 -2.94
CA GLY A 83 3.04 10.69 -1.93
C GLY A 83 3.34 9.20 -2.00
N VAL A 84 4.55 8.82 -1.61
CA VAL A 84 4.96 7.44 -1.39
C VAL A 84 5.61 7.32 -0.03
N THR A 85 5.08 6.49 0.87
CA THR A 85 5.78 6.11 2.10
C THR A 85 6.43 4.75 1.95
N ALA A 86 7.69 4.63 2.35
CA ALA A 86 8.37 3.33 2.44
C ALA A 86 9.29 3.30 3.68
N PHE A 87 9.46 2.12 4.28
CA PHE A 87 10.22 1.94 5.53
C PHE A 87 11.53 1.21 5.27
N ALA A 88 12.64 1.90 5.53
CA ALA A 88 14.01 1.43 5.35
C ALA A 88 14.72 1.34 6.70
N ILE A 89 14.43 0.28 7.47
CA ILE A 89 14.94 0.10 8.84
C ILE A 89 16.07 -0.91 8.89
N GLY A 90 17.14 -0.59 9.61
CA GLY A 90 18.33 -1.42 9.74
C GLY A 90 18.92 -1.77 8.37
N LYS A 91 18.99 -3.06 8.05
CA LYS A 91 19.60 -3.54 6.80
C LYS A 91 18.76 -3.27 5.56
N TYR A 92 17.49 -2.87 5.69
CA TYR A 92 16.60 -2.57 4.57
C TYR A 92 16.98 -1.28 3.82
N THR A 93 17.84 -0.43 4.39
CA THR A 93 18.38 0.77 3.72
C THR A 93 19.10 0.43 2.42
N ARG A 94 19.65 -0.79 2.29
CA ARG A 94 20.27 -1.28 1.05
C ARG A 94 19.33 -1.35 -0.15
N PHE A 95 18.01 -1.42 0.07
CA PHE A 95 17.02 -1.50 -1.01
C PHE A 95 16.60 -0.13 -1.55
N VAL A 96 16.83 0.95 -0.80
CA VAL A 96 16.33 2.29 -1.12
C VAL A 96 16.79 2.78 -2.49
N GLY A 97 18.06 2.57 -2.84
CA GLY A 97 18.59 2.96 -4.14
C GLY A 97 17.83 2.31 -5.30
N ARG A 98 17.70 0.98 -5.27
CA ARG A 98 16.98 0.23 -6.32
C ARG A 98 15.50 0.58 -6.39
N PHE A 99 14.86 0.77 -5.23
CA PHE A 99 13.47 1.18 -5.14
C PHE A 99 13.25 2.54 -5.82
N LEU A 100 14.04 3.56 -5.44
CA LEU A 100 13.91 4.92 -6.00
C LEU A 100 14.28 4.96 -7.49
N GLU A 101 15.38 4.33 -7.90
CA GLU A 101 15.82 4.31 -9.30
C GLU A 101 14.79 3.64 -10.23
N SER A 102 14.12 2.59 -9.75
CA SER A 102 13.04 1.95 -10.51
C SER A 102 11.74 2.76 -10.47
N ALA A 103 11.41 3.37 -9.34
CA ALA A 103 10.27 4.28 -9.22
C ALA A 103 10.38 5.46 -10.20
N GLU A 104 11.56 6.08 -10.33
CA GLU A 104 11.79 7.16 -11.29
C GLU A 104 11.59 6.75 -12.76
N LYS A 105 11.72 5.46 -13.08
CA LYS A 105 11.48 4.95 -14.44
C LYS A 105 10.00 4.67 -14.71
N HIS A 106 9.24 4.28 -13.69
CA HIS A 106 7.94 3.61 -13.88
C HIS A 106 6.78 4.18 -13.07
N PHE A 107 7.04 4.74 -11.88
CA PHE A 107 6.01 5.18 -10.96
C PHE A 107 5.56 6.61 -11.23
N MET A 108 4.27 6.77 -11.54
CA MET A 108 3.58 8.05 -11.70
C MET A 108 4.38 9.01 -12.59
N LYS A 109 4.86 8.51 -13.73
CA LYS A 109 5.68 9.28 -14.67
C LYS A 109 4.86 10.46 -15.20
N GLY A 110 5.44 11.66 -15.16
CA GLY A 110 4.75 12.90 -15.55
C GLY A 110 3.90 13.53 -14.45
N TYR A 111 3.77 12.88 -13.28
CA TYR A 111 3.11 13.44 -12.10
C TYR A 111 4.14 13.95 -11.10
N ARG A 112 3.68 14.84 -10.22
CA ARG A 112 4.46 15.28 -9.06
C ARG A 112 4.48 14.17 -8.01
N VAL A 113 5.64 13.88 -7.44
CA VAL A 113 5.78 12.80 -6.45
C VAL A 113 6.65 13.22 -5.29
N ASN A 114 6.18 12.96 -4.07
CA ASN A 114 6.97 13.13 -2.85
C ASN A 114 7.25 11.75 -2.24
N TYR A 115 8.51 11.35 -2.17
CA TYR A 115 8.94 10.14 -1.47
C TYR A 115 9.22 10.47 0.00
N TYR A 116 8.61 9.72 0.91
CA TYR A 116 8.82 9.79 2.35
C TYR A 116 9.46 8.47 2.81
N ILE A 117 10.78 8.48 2.99
CA ILE A 117 11.55 7.29 3.38
C ILE A 117 11.77 7.32 4.89
N PHE A 118 11.03 6.46 5.60
CA PHE A 118 11.13 6.31 7.04
C PHE A 118 12.35 5.44 7.37
N THR A 119 13.26 5.93 8.20
CA THR A 119 14.51 5.21 8.50
C THR A 119 15.05 5.50 9.89
N ASP A 120 15.71 4.52 10.49
CA ASP A 120 16.52 4.67 11.71
C ASP A 120 17.97 5.12 11.42
N ASN A 121 18.34 5.21 10.13
CA ASN A 121 19.69 5.63 9.73
C ASN A 121 19.67 6.57 8.51
N PRO A 122 19.34 7.86 8.71
CA PRO A 122 19.22 8.85 7.63
C PRO A 122 20.45 8.98 6.74
N GLU A 123 21.65 8.82 7.30
CA GLU A 123 22.93 8.95 6.58
C GLU A 123 23.15 7.86 5.53
N THR A 124 22.43 6.73 5.65
CA THR A 124 22.54 5.61 4.68
C THR A 124 21.61 5.75 3.48
N ILE A 125 20.74 6.77 3.47
CA ILE A 125 19.83 6.99 2.35
C ILE A 125 20.63 7.55 1.16
N PRO A 126 20.66 6.84 0.01
CA PRO A 126 21.44 7.28 -1.14
C PRO A 126 20.83 8.55 -1.75
N ASN A 127 21.70 9.41 -2.28
CA ASN A 127 21.26 10.51 -3.13
C ASN A 127 20.94 9.97 -4.52
N VAL A 128 19.65 9.94 -4.88
CA VAL A 128 19.17 9.48 -6.19
C VAL A 128 18.71 10.68 -7.00
N GLN A 129 19.08 10.73 -8.28
CA GLN A 129 18.62 11.78 -9.17
C GLN A 129 17.13 11.63 -9.45
N LEU A 130 16.34 12.63 -9.05
CA LEU A 130 14.90 12.67 -9.26
C LEU A 130 14.53 13.51 -10.49
N GLN A 131 13.45 13.14 -11.18
CA GLN A 131 12.87 13.92 -12.25
C GLN A 131 12.25 15.23 -11.72
N PRO A 132 12.10 16.26 -12.58
CA PRO A 132 11.49 17.53 -12.18
C PRO A 132 10.10 17.35 -11.55
N GLY A 133 9.82 18.13 -10.49
CA GLY A 133 8.55 18.08 -9.76
C GLY A 133 8.45 16.91 -8.77
N ARG A 134 9.56 16.21 -8.50
CA ARG A 134 9.63 15.12 -7.52
C ARG A 134 10.62 15.42 -6.41
N SER A 135 10.35 14.96 -5.21
CA SER A 135 11.18 15.20 -4.02
C SER A 135 11.36 13.94 -3.19
N LEU A 136 12.46 13.89 -2.44
CA LEU A 136 12.75 12.85 -1.45
C LEU A 136 12.90 13.52 -0.09
N VAL A 137 12.10 13.07 0.87
CA VAL A 137 12.13 13.46 2.27
C VAL A 137 12.51 12.23 3.09
N VAL A 138 13.62 12.34 3.81
CA VAL A 138 14.04 11.31 4.77
C VAL A 138 13.34 11.62 6.09
N VAL A 139 12.60 10.64 6.62
CA VAL A 139 11.82 10.78 7.86
C VAL A 139 12.49 9.93 8.95
N PRO A 140 13.24 10.55 9.88
CA PRO A 140 13.90 9.80 10.95
C PRO A 140 12.87 9.16 11.88
N ILE A 141 13.05 7.89 12.21
CA ILE A 141 12.26 7.18 13.22
C ILE A 141 13.13 6.38 14.16
N GLU A 142 12.61 6.08 15.35
CA GLU A 142 13.32 5.27 16.33
C GLU A 142 13.46 3.82 15.86
N LYS A 143 14.62 3.21 16.14
CA LYS A 143 14.84 1.79 15.91
C LYS A 143 14.18 0.96 17.03
N TYR A 144 13.27 0.06 16.65
CA TYR A 144 12.66 -0.88 17.58
C TYR A 144 13.41 -2.22 17.61
N HIS A 145 13.31 -2.94 18.74
CA HIS A 145 14.10 -4.15 19.00
C HIS A 145 13.68 -5.39 18.17
N SER A 146 12.50 -5.41 17.55
CA SER A 146 12.01 -6.55 16.77
C SER A 146 11.37 -6.12 15.44
N TRP A 147 11.55 -6.94 14.39
CA TRP A 147 10.95 -6.67 13.07
C TRP A 147 9.42 -6.66 13.11
N GLN A 148 8.79 -7.44 14.00
CA GLN A 148 7.35 -7.44 14.20
C GLN A 148 6.86 -6.09 14.77
N GLU A 149 7.60 -5.52 15.73
CA GLU A 149 7.26 -4.20 16.28
C GLU A 149 7.44 -3.10 15.23
N ILE A 150 8.49 -3.18 14.41
CA ILE A 150 8.68 -2.28 13.26
C ILE A 150 7.47 -2.35 12.33
N SER A 151 7.04 -3.57 11.97
CA SER A 151 5.91 -3.81 11.07
C SER A 151 4.58 -3.26 11.61
N MET A 152 4.28 -3.52 12.89
CA MET A 152 3.07 -3.05 13.57
C MET A 152 3.03 -1.53 13.75
N ARG A 153 4.19 -0.87 13.87
CA ARG A 153 4.28 0.58 14.01
C ARG A 153 4.29 1.33 12.68
N ARG A 154 4.31 0.65 11.53
CA ARG A 154 4.16 1.30 10.21
C ARG A 154 2.88 2.12 10.14
N MET A 155 1.76 1.54 10.60
CA MET A 155 0.46 2.22 10.65
C MET A 155 0.51 3.47 11.53
N GLU A 156 1.19 3.40 12.68
CA GLU A 156 1.38 4.53 13.59
C GLU A 156 2.19 5.65 12.92
N ASN A 157 3.37 5.33 12.38
CA ASN A 157 4.29 6.29 11.79
C ASN A 157 3.73 6.96 10.53
N ILE A 158 3.03 6.20 9.68
CA ILE A 158 2.32 6.78 8.53
C ILE A 158 1.23 7.74 9.02
N ASN A 159 0.42 7.33 10.01
CA ASN A 159 -0.66 8.16 10.52
C ASN A 159 -0.14 9.48 11.11
N LYS A 160 0.94 9.42 11.92
CA LYS A 160 1.61 10.60 12.47
C LYS A 160 2.12 11.54 11.38
N HIS A 161 2.86 10.99 10.41
CA HIS A 161 3.43 11.81 9.35
C HIS A 161 2.36 12.46 8.46
N ILE A 162 1.23 11.79 8.22
CA ILE A 162 0.09 12.41 7.55
C ILE A 162 -0.43 13.58 8.39
N ALA A 163 -0.66 13.39 9.69
CA ALA A 163 -1.18 14.43 10.59
C ALA A 163 -0.27 15.66 10.67
N GLU A 164 1.03 15.45 10.64
CA GLU A 164 2.03 16.52 10.79
C GLU A 164 2.36 17.21 9.46
N THR A 165 2.41 16.45 8.35
CA THR A 165 3.04 16.93 7.11
C THR A 165 2.26 16.54 5.87
N SER A 166 2.13 15.24 5.55
CA SER A 166 1.74 14.83 4.19
C SER A 166 0.32 15.27 3.78
N HIS A 167 -0.59 15.50 4.73
CA HIS A 167 -1.95 15.98 4.44
C HIS A 167 -2.01 17.34 3.72
N GLN A 168 -0.94 18.15 3.82
CA GLN A 168 -0.83 19.46 3.16
C GLN A 168 -0.01 19.41 1.87
N GLU A 169 0.77 18.34 1.67
CA GLU A 169 1.73 18.24 0.56
C GLU A 169 1.18 17.45 -0.63
N VAL A 170 0.43 16.38 -0.35
CA VAL A 170 0.02 15.39 -1.35
C VAL A 170 -1.50 15.24 -1.41
N ASP A 171 -1.99 14.80 -2.58
CA ASP A 171 -3.42 14.57 -2.84
C ASP A 171 -3.75 13.07 -2.62
N TYR A 172 -2.83 12.19 -3.01
CA TYR A 172 -2.89 10.74 -2.81
C TYR A 172 -1.64 10.24 -2.09
N LEU A 173 -1.73 9.12 -1.39
CA LEU A 173 -0.61 8.47 -0.72
C LEU A 173 -0.61 6.97 -1.02
N PHE A 174 0.52 6.45 -1.49
CA PHE A 174 0.79 5.02 -1.56
C PHE A 174 1.77 4.62 -0.46
N CYS A 175 1.48 3.51 0.21
CA CYS A 175 2.33 2.90 1.21
C CYS A 175 2.87 1.60 0.63
N LEU A 176 4.19 1.57 0.38
CA LEU A 176 4.87 0.52 -0.37
C LEU A 176 6.02 -0.06 0.44
N ASP A 177 6.25 -1.36 0.31
CA ASP A 177 7.41 -2.01 0.89
C ASP A 177 8.70 -1.62 0.13
N ILE A 178 9.77 -1.33 0.88
CA ILE A 178 11.03 -0.82 0.31
C ILE A 178 11.85 -1.91 -0.41
N ASP A 179 11.64 -3.17 -0.06
CA ASP A 179 12.37 -4.34 -0.56
C ASP A 179 11.76 -4.87 -1.87
N MET A 180 11.27 -3.94 -2.70
CA MET A 180 10.53 -4.17 -3.93
C MET A 180 11.11 -3.30 -5.06
N VAL A 181 10.87 -3.68 -6.32
CA VAL A 181 11.36 -2.98 -7.52
C VAL A 181 10.21 -2.79 -8.52
N PHE A 182 10.17 -1.62 -9.16
CA PHE A 182 9.25 -1.36 -10.27
C PHE A 182 9.84 -1.84 -11.60
N HIS A 183 9.04 -2.55 -12.39
CA HIS A 183 9.47 -3.14 -13.67
C HIS A 183 8.71 -2.59 -14.88
N ASN A 184 7.48 -2.13 -14.66
CA ASN A 184 6.57 -1.66 -15.70
C ASN A 184 5.77 -0.46 -15.19
N PRO A 185 5.14 0.34 -16.09
CA PRO A 185 4.41 1.54 -15.70
C PRO A 185 3.40 1.31 -14.58
N TRP A 186 3.40 2.22 -13.61
CA TRP A 186 2.42 2.32 -12.53
C TRP A 186 1.91 3.76 -12.53
N GLY A 187 0.66 3.98 -12.92
CA GLY A 187 0.15 5.33 -13.20
C GLY A 187 -1.18 5.66 -12.54
N ALA A 188 -1.85 6.66 -13.11
CA ALA A 188 -3.11 7.17 -12.58
C ALA A 188 -4.25 6.13 -12.56
N GLU A 189 -4.11 5.01 -13.28
CA GLU A 189 -5.05 3.89 -13.19
C GLU A 189 -5.16 3.34 -11.77
N THR A 190 -4.15 3.53 -10.91
CA THR A 190 -4.15 3.05 -9.54
C THR A 190 -4.78 4.02 -8.55
N LEU A 191 -5.09 5.26 -8.92
CA LEU A 191 -5.62 6.28 -8.01
C LEU A 191 -7.09 6.04 -7.65
N GLY A 192 -7.46 6.09 -6.37
CA GLY A 192 -8.84 5.98 -5.90
C GLY A 192 -8.95 6.33 -4.41
N ASP A 193 -10.16 6.41 -3.86
CA ASP A 193 -10.37 6.72 -2.45
C ASP A 193 -9.56 5.82 -1.51
N MET A 194 -9.70 4.50 -1.66
CA MET A 194 -8.91 3.49 -0.97
C MET A 194 -8.53 2.39 -1.95
N VAL A 195 -7.24 2.05 -1.96
CA VAL A 195 -6.61 1.14 -2.89
C VAL A 195 -5.96 0.00 -2.12
N ALA A 196 -6.24 -1.23 -2.52
CA ALA A 196 -5.66 -2.44 -1.94
C ALA A 196 -5.17 -3.38 -3.05
N ALA A 197 -4.03 -4.05 -2.86
CA ALA A 197 -3.53 -5.03 -3.82
C ALA A 197 -3.82 -6.47 -3.38
N ILE A 198 -4.27 -7.32 -4.31
CA ILE A 198 -4.46 -8.75 -4.07
C ILE A 198 -3.08 -9.39 -3.89
N HIS A 199 -2.91 -10.15 -2.81
CA HIS A 199 -1.64 -10.80 -2.50
C HIS A 199 -1.33 -11.92 -3.51
N PRO A 200 -0.09 -12.00 -4.04
CA PRO A 200 0.30 -12.96 -5.08
C PRO A 200 0.33 -14.41 -4.60
N GLY A 201 0.25 -14.64 -3.29
CA GLY A 201 0.11 -15.98 -2.70
C GLY A 201 -1.28 -16.57 -2.69
N TYR A 202 -2.31 -15.76 -2.87
CA TYR A 202 -3.68 -16.19 -2.56
C TYR A 202 -4.71 -15.77 -3.62
N PHE A 203 -4.31 -15.16 -4.73
CA PHE A 203 -5.24 -14.66 -5.75
C PHE A 203 -6.00 -15.76 -6.51
N ASN A 204 -5.53 -17.01 -6.46
CA ASN A 204 -6.09 -18.16 -7.17
C ASN A 204 -6.56 -19.29 -6.23
N VAL A 205 -6.72 -19.03 -4.93
CA VAL A 205 -7.17 -20.03 -3.94
C VAL A 205 -8.48 -19.59 -3.28
N PRO A 206 -9.31 -20.52 -2.78
CA PRO A 206 -10.53 -20.17 -2.07
C PRO A 206 -10.25 -19.50 -0.72
N ARG A 207 -11.24 -18.75 -0.21
CA ARG A 207 -11.13 -18.00 1.06
C ARG A 207 -10.77 -18.84 2.28
N SER A 208 -11.08 -20.14 2.26
CA SER A 208 -10.71 -21.07 3.33
C SER A 208 -9.20 -21.27 3.44
N GLN A 209 -8.43 -20.98 2.38
CA GLN A 209 -6.97 -21.03 2.38
C GLN A 209 -6.32 -19.67 2.67
N PHE A 210 -7.11 -18.60 2.81
CA PHE A 210 -6.56 -17.30 3.18
C PHE A 210 -6.05 -17.36 4.62
N PRO A 211 -4.81 -16.91 4.87
CA PRO A 211 -4.21 -17.01 6.19
C PRO A 211 -4.63 -15.79 7.02
N TYR A 212 -5.93 -15.53 7.11
CA TYR A 212 -6.45 -14.53 8.04
C TYR A 212 -6.20 -14.94 9.48
N GLU A 213 -6.31 -13.97 10.39
CA GLU A 213 -6.36 -14.28 11.81
C GLU A 213 -7.64 -15.05 12.14
N ARG A 214 -7.52 -16.27 12.66
CA ARG A 214 -8.64 -17.17 12.96
C ARG A 214 -8.97 -17.27 14.45
N ARG A 215 -8.18 -16.65 15.33
CA ARG A 215 -8.49 -16.60 16.76
C ARG A 215 -9.50 -15.49 17.01
N SER A 216 -10.70 -15.87 17.45
CA SER A 216 -11.80 -14.94 17.76
C SER A 216 -11.49 -13.92 18.86
N SER A 217 -10.43 -14.13 19.63
CA SER A 217 -9.94 -13.18 20.63
C SER A 217 -9.16 -12.00 20.05
N SER A 218 -8.73 -12.08 18.79
CA SER A 218 -8.05 -10.98 18.09
C SER A 218 -9.05 -10.02 17.45
N ALA A 219 -8.76 -8.73 17.50
CA ALA A 219 -9.44 -7.68 16.76
C ALA A 219 -9.30 -7.83 15.24
N ALA A 220 -8.34 -8.63 14.74
CA ALA A 220 -8.15 -8.95 13.33
C ALA A 220 -8.92 -10.21 12.87
N TYR A 221 -9.71 -10.84 13.75
CA TYR A 221 -10.39 -12.10 13.46
C TYR A 221 -11.29 -12.05 12.21
N ILE A 222 -11.18 -13.05 11.34
CA ILE A 222 -12.09 -13.30 10.22
C ILE A 222 -12.50 -14.78 10.24
N PRO A 223 -13.81 -15.12 10.30
CA PRO A 223 -14.29 -16.50 10.25
C PRO A 223 -14.04 -17.13 8.86
N GLU A 224 -14.06 -18.47 8.78
CA GLU A 224 -13.72 -19.21 7.55
C GLU A 224 -14.66 -18.90 6.38
N GLU A 225 -15.90 -18.56 6.69
CA GLU A 225 -16.97 -18.28 5.74
C GLU A 225 -16.90 -16.86 5.16
N GLU A 226 -16.13 -15.96 5.78
CA GLU A 226 -15.98 -14.56 5.35
C GLU A 226 -14.67 -14.31 4.58
N GLY A 227 -14.64 -13.22 3.79
CA GLY A 227 -13.49 -12.79 3.01
C GLY A 227 -13.76 -12.71 1.51
N ASP A 228 -13.39 -11.58 0.92
CA ASP A 228 -13.47 -11.35 -0.54
C ASP A 228 -12.15 -11.73 -1.23
N PHE A 229 -11.05 -11.11 -0.78
CA PHE A 229 -9.68 -11.34 -1.24
C PHE A 229 -8.73 -11.28 -0.06
N TYR A 230 -7.59 -11.96 -0.18
CA TYR A 230 -6.46 -11.69 0.72
C TYR A 230 -5.61 -10.57 0.14
N TYR A 231 -5.61 -9.42 0.80
CA TYR A 231 -4.85 -8.24 0.41
C TYR A 231 -3.45 -8.26 1.02
N GLY A 232 -2.44 -7.83 0.26
CA GLY A 232 -1.06 -7.78 0.73
C GLY A 232 -0.73 -6.45 1.40
N GLY A 233 -0.10 -6.50 2.58
CA GLY A 233 0.32 -5.32 3.35
C GLY A 233 1.48 -4.55 2.74
N ALA A 234 2.12 -5.11 1.72
CA ALA A 234 3.19 -4.47 0.97
C ALA A 234 2.70 -3.33 0.05
N VAL A 235 1.39 -3.28 -0.27
CA VAL A 235 0.81 -2.27 -1.16
C VAL A 235 -0.60 -1.90 -0.69
N PHE A 236 -0.75 -0.65 -0.25
CA PHE A 236 -2.04 0.01 -0.11
C PHE A 236 -1.91 1.50 -0.38
N GLY A 237 -3.03 2.20 -0.52
CA GLY A 237 -2.99 3.66 -0.69
C GLY A 237 -4.37 4.26 -0.89
N GLY A 238 -4.40 5.49 -1.38
CA GLY A 238 -5.62 6.18 -1.74
C GLY A 238 -5.55 7.68 -1.49
N LEU A 239 -6.71 8.31 -1.31
CA LEU A 239 -6.78 9.71 -0.87
C LEU A 239 -6.14 9.85 0.52
N VAL A 240 -5.33 10.89 0.74
CA VAL A 240 -4.57 11.04 1.99
C VAL A 240 -5.47 10.98 3.23
N LYS A 241 -6.66 11.60 3.16
CA LYS A 241 -7.68 11.53 4.21
C LYS A 241 -8.14 10.11 4.51
N LYS A 242 -8.33 9.29 3.48
CA LYS A 242 -8.78 7.90 3.64
C LYS A 242 -7.67 7.03 4.20
N VAL A 243 -6.43 7.24 3.75
CA VAL A 243 -5.25 6.55 4.29
C VAL A 243 -5.00 6.93 5.75
N TYR A 244 -5.24 8.18 6.14
CA TYR A 244 -5.19 8.61 7.54
C TYR A 244 -6.17 7.80 8.41
N GLU A 245 -7.45 7.75 8.04
CA GLU A 245 -8.46 6.99 8.84
C GLU A 245 -8.20 5.48 8.83
N PHE A 246 -7.75 4.94 7.70
CA PHE A 246 -7.37 3.54 7.55
C PHE A 246 -6.21 3.16 8.49
N THR A 247 -5.12 3.91 8.47
CA THR A 247 -3.93 3.65 9.29
C THR A 247 -4.23 3.81 10.77
N LYS A 248 -5.01 4.83 11.14
CA LYS A 248 -5.54 5.01 12.51
C LYS A 248 -6.32 3.80 12.97
N THR A 249 -7.29 3.32 12.18
CA THR A 249 -8.13 2.18 12.53
C THR A 249 -7.30 0.91 12.71
N CYS A 250 -6.41 0.62 11.76
CA CYS A 250 -5.51 -0.53 11.85
C CYS A 250 -4.63 -0.46 13.11
N HIS A 251 -4.01 0.70 13.37
CA HIS A 251 -3.20 0.89 14.57
C HIS A 251 -3.99 0.68 15.87
N MET A 252 -5.22 1.20 15.97
CA MET A 252 -6.07 1.00 17.13
C MET A 252 -6.40 -0.47 17.37
N THR A 253 -6.67 -1.24 16.31
CA THR A 253 -6.91 -2.69 16.44
C THR A 253 -5.65 -3.47 16.82
N ILE A 254 -4.47 -3.05 16.35
CA ILE A 254 -3.17 -3.60 16.77
C ILE A 254 -2.94 -3.34 18.26
N LEU A 255 -3.23 -2.12 18.74
CA LEU A 255 -3.11 -1.79 20.17
C LEU A 255 -4.07 -2.59 21.04
N ALA A 256 -5.30 -2.83 20.57
CA ALA A 256 -6.27 -3.69 21.27
C ALA A 256 -5.74 -5.12 21.40
N ASP A 257 -5.19 -5.70 20.33
CA ASP A 257 -4.56 -7.01 20.38
C ASP A 257 -3.38 -7.04 21.34
N LYS A 258 -2.51 -6.02 21.28
CA LYS A 258 -1.35 -5.89 22.17
C LYS A 258 -1.79 -5.82 23.64
N ALA A 259 -2.84 -5.08 23.96
CA ALA A 259 -3.40 -4.98 25.32
C ALA A 259 -3.94 -6.32 25.82
N ASN A 260 -4.43 -7.16 24.91
CA ASN A 260 -4.89 -8.52 25.20
C ASN A 260 -3.76 -9.58 25.14
N GLY A 261 -2.50 -9.17 24.95
CA GLY A 261 -1.36 -10.09 24.83
C GLY A 261 -1.37 -10.92 23.53
N ILE A 262 -2.06 -10.44 22.50
CA ILE A 262 -2.22 -11.08 21.21
C ILE A 262 -1.36 -10.36 20.18
N MET A 263 -0.75 -11.14 19.29
CA MET A 263 -0.17 -10.66 18.04
C MET A 263 -0.84 -11.43 16.92
N ALA A 264 -1.49 -10.73 15.99
CA ALA A 264 -2.16 -11.34 14.87
C ALA A 264 -1.20 -12.15 13.98
N ALA A 265 -1.71 -13.19 13.32
CA ALA A 265 -0.94 -14.19 12.58
C ALA A 265 0.07 -13.57 11.58
N TRP A 266 -0.37 -12.53 10.87
CA TRP A 266 0.44 -11.77 9.91
C TRP A 266 0.55 -10.29 10.30
N GLN A 267 0.69 -10.01 11.60
CA GLN A 267 0.90 -8.66 12.14
C GLN A 267 -0.13 -7.66 11.54
N GLU A 268 0.30 -6.52 11.00
CA GLU A 268 -0.57 -5.50 10.40
C GLU A 268 -1.34 -5.99 9.15
N GLU A 269 -0.82 -6.99 8.42
CA GLU A 269 -1.52 -7.57 7.26
C GLU A 269 -2.82 -8.27 7.67
N SER A 270 -2.89 -8.81 8.89
CA SER A 270 -4.15 -9.35 9.42
C SER A 270 -5.16 -8.24 9.71
N HIS A 271 -4.71 -7.13 10.32
CA HIS A 271 -5.58 -6.01 10.67
C HIS A 271 -6.10 -5.26 9.44
N LEU A 272 -5.29 -5.06 8.39
CA LEU A 272 -5.77 -4.45 7.16
C LEU A 272 -6.79 -5.32 6.42
N ASN A 273 -6.60 -6.64 6.41
CA ASN A 273 -7.58 -7.55 5.80
C ASN A 273 -8.91 -7.50 6.55
N ARG A 274 -8.88 -7.44 7.89
CA ARG A 274 -10.08 -7.23 8.71
C ARG A 274 -10.74 -5.88 8.42
N HIS A 275 -9.95 -4.83 8.21
CA HIS A 275 -10.48 -3.53 7.84
C HIS A 275 -11.19 -3.59 6.49
N PHE A 276 -10.55 -4.12 5.44
CA PHE A 276 -11.13 -4.18 4.10
C PHE A 276 -12.36 -5.09 3.98
N LEU A 277 -12.55 -6.02 4.91
CA LEU A 277 -13.77 -6.81 5.01
C LEU A 277 -15.00 -5.94 5.30
N SER A 278 -14.86 -4.92 6.15
CA SER A 278 -15.95 -4.02 6.56
C SER A 278 -15.95 -2.68 5.79
N HIS A 279 -14.79 -2.25 5.31
CA HIS A 279 -14.59 -1.01 4.57
C HIS A 279 -14.02 -1.33 3.20
N LYS A 280 -14.90 -1.63 2.24
CA LYS A 280 -14.49 -2.11 0.92
C LYS A 280 -13.59 -1.09 0.19
N PRO A 281 -12.47 -1.50 -0.42
CA PRO A 281 -11.64 -0.59 -1.20
C PRO A 281 -12.40 -0.14 -2.46
N SER A 282 -12.27 1.12 -2.84
CA SER A 282 -12.87 1.66 -4.07
C SER A 282 -12.14 1.23 -5.33
N LYS A 283 -10.90 0.71 -5.17
CA LYS A 283 -10.08 0.17 -6.25
C LYS A 283 -9.24 -0.99 -5.75
N VAL A 284 -9.20 -2.08 -6.50
CA VAL A 284 -8.39 -3.25 -6.18
C VAL A 284 -7.31 -3.40 -7.25
N LEU A 285 -6.06 -3.54 -6.85
CA LEU A 285 -4.97 -3.83 -7.78
C LEU A 285 -4.80 -5.34 -7.90
N SER A 286 -4.66 -5.82 -9.13
CA SER A 286 -4.31 -7.22 -9.39
C SER A 286 -2.90 -7.54 -8.87
N PRO A 287 -2.52 -8.83 -8.80
CA PRO A 287 -1.15 -9.23 -8.45
C PRO A 287 -0.07 -8.71 -9.42
N GLU A 288 -0.43 -8.12 -10.57
CA GLU A 288 0.52 -7.40 -11.42
C GLU A 288 1.20 -6.25 -10.67
N TYR A 289 0.54 -5.66 -9.67
CA TYR A 289 1.04 -4.54 -8.86
C TYR A 289 1.66 -4.99 -7.53
N LEU A 290 1.66 -6.29 -7.23
CA LEU A 290 2.32 -6.87 -6.08
C LEU A 290 2.64 -8.33 -6.40
N TRP A 291 3.88 -8.59 -6.81
CA TRP A 291 4.34 -9.91 -7.20
C TRP A 291 5.51 -10.43 -6.35
N ASP A 292 5.66 -11.75 -6.33
CA ASP A 292 6.80 -12.44 -5.72
C ASP A 292 7.64 -13.07 -6.84
N ASP A 293 8.83 -12.50 -7.11
CA ASP A 293 9.68 -12.93 -8.23
C ASP A 293 10.22 -14.37 -8.08
N ARG A 294 10.07 -14.98 -6.90
CA ARG A 294 10.39 -16.40 -6.70
C ARG A 294 9.33 -17.32 -7.30
N LYS A 295 8.17 -16.78 -7.70
CA LYS A 295 7.05 -17.53 -8.28
C LYS A 295 7.05 -17.42 -9.81
N SER A 296 6.66 -18.51 -10.46
CA SER A 296 6.40 -18.49 -11.90
C SER A 296 5.23 -17.56 -12.23
N LYS A 297 5.41 -16.73 -13.27
CA LYS A 297 4.36 -15.84 -13.78
C LYS A 297 3.32 -16.66 -14.56
N PRO A 298 2.07 -16.80 -14.08
CA PRO A 298 1.03 -17.52 -14.80
C PRO A 298 0.52 -16.68 -16.00
N PRO A 299 -0.19 -17.29 -16.96
CA PRO A 299 -0.61 -16.60 -18.19
C PRO A 299 -1.56 -15.42 -17.94
N GLU A 300 -2.37 -15.45 -16.87
CA GLU A 300 -3.31 -14.38 -16.51
C GLU A 300 -2.59 -13.10 -16.05
N ILE A 301 -1.33 -13.20 -15.62
CA ILE A 301 -0.48 -12.08 -15.26
C ILE A 301 0.27 -11.66 -16.51
N HIS A 302 -0.24 -10.64 -17.21
CA HIS A 302 0.37 -10.19 -18.45
C HIS A 302 1.71 -9.51 -18.17
N LEU A 303 1.72 -8.62 -17.17
CA LEU A 303 2.87 -7.81 -16.79
C LEU A 303 3.10 -7.85 -15.28
N ILE A 304 4.36 -7.84 -14.86
CA ILE A 304 4.74 -7.59 -13.46
C ILE A 304 5.17 -6.13 -13.38
N ARG A 305 4.47 -5.32 -12.59
CA ARG A 305 4.75 -3.88 -12.41
C ARG A 305 5.60 -3.62 -11.19
N PHE A 306 5.42 -4.41 -10.13
CA PHE A 306 6.11 -4.24 -8.86
C PHE A 306 6.28 -5.58 -8.15
N SER A 307 7.51 -5.95 -7.80
CA SER A 307 7.81 -7.26 -7.23
C SER A 307 8.90 -7.23 -6.17
N THR A 308 8.92 -8.26 -5.32
CA THR A 308 9.89 -8.42 -4.24
C THR A 308 11.30 -8.67 -4.77
N VAL A 309 12.28 -7.96 -4.23
CA VAL A 309 13.70 -8.30 -4.43
C VAL A 309 14.02 -9.59 -3.68
N ASP A 310 14.70 -10.51 -4.37
CA ASP A 310 15.18 -11.76 -3.77
C ASP A 310 16.17 -11.45 -2.64
N LYS A 311 15.94 -12.05 -1.47
CA LYS A 311 16.67 -11.74 -0.24
C LYS A 311 16.64 -12.88 0.76
N ASN A 312 17.71 -12.96 1.55
CA ASN A 312 17.76 -13.85 2.70
C ASN A 312 17.09 -13.17 3.92
N TYR A 313 15.88 -13.62 4.28
CA TYR A 313 15.14 -13.04 5.41
C TYR A 313 15.89 -13.11 6.74
N LYS A 314 16.68 -14.15 6.98
CA LYS A 314 17.46 -14.28 8.21
C LYS A 314 18.56 -13.22 8.28
N GLU A 315 19.27 -13.02 7.17
CA GLU A 315 20.32 -12.00 7.10
C GLU A 315 19.76 -10.59 7.30
N ILE A 316 18.59 -10.30 6.72
CA ILE A 316 18.02 -8.95 6.68
C ILE A 316 17.27 -8.58 7.97
N ARG A 317 16.67 -9.56 8.66
CA ARG A 317 15.85 -9.33 9.87
C ARG A 317 16.61 -9.43 11.20
N ASP A 318 17.80 -10.03 11.21
CA ASP A 318 18.72 -10.10 12.36
C ASP A 318 19.61 -8.84 12.46
#